data_AF-A0A2M7E849-F1
#
_entry.id   AF-A0A2M7E849-F1
#
_cell.length_a   1.000
_cell.length_b   1.000
_cell.length_c   1.000
_cell.angle_alpha   90.00
_cell.angle_beta   90.00
_cell.angle_gamma   90.00
#
_symmetry.space_group_name_H-M   'P 1'
#
loop_
_entity.id
_entity.type
_entity.pdbx_description
1 polymer ?
#
loop_
_entity_poly.entity_id
_entity_poly.type
_entity_poly.pdbx_seq_one_letter_code
_entity_poly.pdbx_strand_id
1 'polypeptide(L)'
;MLKRKYLIINIAIFLSLLIIILFSRLFSLSHYFKLQANPEKKLIVVFRNDDIQNFSGSKLELKLFRIFKENNISQTYALVPFEINLLEKRELMKILKEHLKLGLAEIALHGYAHQDLGKRTEFLGRPLAEQFKKIKVGKS
;
A
#
# COMPACT_ATOMS: atom_id res chain seq x y z
N MET A 1 28.58 -62.49 -4.81
CA MET A 1 28.70 -61.71 -3.54
C MET A 1 29.27 -60.31 -3.75
N LEU A 2 30.32 -60.11 -4.57
CA LEU A 2 30.91 -58.78 -4.85
C LEU A 2 29.92 -57.74 -5.40
N LYS A 3 29.14 -58.07 -6.44
CA LYS A 3 28.19 -57.11 -7.07
C LYS A 3 27.17 -56.51 -6.10
N ARG A 4 26.70 -57.30 -5.12
CA ARG A 4 25.76 -56.84 -4.09
C ARG A 4 26.41 -55.85 -3.11
N LYS A 5 27.70 -56.06 -2.76
CA LYS A 5 28.46 -55.12 -1.94
C LYS A 5 28.67 -53.78 -2.66
N TYR A 6 29.04 -53.81 -3.95
CA TYR A 6 29.17 -52.59 -4.76
C TYR A 6 27.86 -51.82 -4.89
N LEU A 7 26.74 -52.53 -5.09
CA LEU A 7 25.42 -51.90 -5.16
C LEU A 7 25.05 -51.19 -3.85
N ILE A 8 25.29 -51.84 -2.70
CA ILE A 8 25.01 -51.25 -1.37
C ILE A 8 25.88 -50.00 -1.14
N ILE A 9 27.17 -50.07 -1.49
CA ILE A 9 28.10 -48.93 -1.36
C ILE A 9 27.65 -47.76 -2.24
N ASN A 10 27.27 -48.01 -3.49
CA ASN A 10 26.81 -46.96 -4.41
C ASN A 10 25.51 -46.31 -3.93
N ILE A 11 24.57 -47.10 -3.39
CA ILE A 11 23.33 -46.58 -2.80
C ILE A 11 23.64 -45.72 -1.57
N ALA A 12 24.55 -46.16 -0.70
CA ALA A 12 24.95 -45.38 0.47
C ALA A 12 25.58 -44.05 0.07
N ILE A 13 26.51 -44.04 -0.90
CA ILE A 13 27.13 -42.81 -1.42
C ILE A 13 26.07 -41.88 -2.02
N PHE A 14 25.14 -42.39 -2.82
CA PHE A 14 24.07 -41.61 -3.41
C PHE A 14 23.18 -40.96 -2.35
N LEU A 15 22.77 -41.72 -1.32
CA LEU A 15 21.96 -41.21 -0.21
C LEU A 15 22.72 -40.15 0.59
N SER A 16 24.02 -40.35 0.86
CA SER A 16 24.85 -39.35 1.52
C SER A 16 24.93 -38.04 0.73
N LEU A 17 25.12 -38.11 -0.59
CA LEU A 17 25.13 -36.93 -1.47
C LEU A 17 23.77 -36.21 -1.46
N LEU A 18 22.67 -36.96 -1.50
CA LEU A 18 21.32 -36.38 -1.44
C LEU A 18 21.09 -35.64 -0.12
N ILE A 19 21.51 -36.21 1.01
CA ILE A 19 21.42 -35.59 2.33
C ILE A 19 22.23 -34.29 2.37
N ILE A 20 23.47 -34.30 1.85
CA ILE A 20 24.32 -33.11 1.78
C ILE A 20 23.65 -32.00 0.96
N ILE A 21 23.07 -32.34 -0.20
CA ILE A 21 22.37 -31.37 -1.05
C ILE A 21 21.15 -30.79 -0.30
N LEU A 22 20.36 -31.62 0.36
CA LEU A 22 19.19 -31.17 1.13
C LEU A 22 19.61 -30.25 2.29
N PHE A 23 20.64 -30.62 3.05
CA PHE A 23 21.18 -29.78 4.13
C PHE A 23 21.74 -28.46 3.60
N SER A 24 22.46 -28.46 2.47
CA SER A 24 22.99 -27.24 1.86
C SER A 24 21.89 -26.28 1.41
N ARG A 25 20.77 -26.82 0.89
CA ARG A 25 19.59 -26.03 0.52
C ARG A 25 18.90 -25.44 1.74
N LEU A 26 18.68 -26.24 2.79
CA LEU A 26 18.10 -25.77 4.06
C LEU A 26 18.96 -24.67 4.71
N PHE A 27 20.28 -24.82 4.67
CA PHE A 27 21.21 -23.82 5.19
C PHE A 27 21.25 -22.53 4.34
N SER A 28 21.14 -22.66 3.02
CA SER A 28 21.06 -21.49 2.12
C SER A 28 19.75 -20.72 2.30
N LEU A 29 18.63 -21.44 2.47
CA LEU A 29 17.33 -20.86 2.78
C LEU A 29 17.35 -20.11 4.12
N SER A 30 17.99 -20.66 5.15
CA SER A 30 18.06 -20.00 6.47
C SER A 30 18.88 -18.68 6.43
N HIS A 31 19.88 -18.59 5.57
CA HIS A 31 20.63 -17.34 5.36
C HIS A 31 19.83 -16.32 4.53
N TYR A 32 19.07 -16.77 3.54
CA TYR A 32 18.22 -15.90 2.73
C TYR A 32 17.12 -15.19 3.55
N PHE A 33 16.63 -15.85 4.62
CA PHE A 33 15.65 -15.28 5.53
C PHE A 33 16.25 -14.52 6.72
N LYS A 34 17.58 -14.32 6.78
CA LYS A 34 18.16 -13.31 7.67
C LYS A 34 17.93 -11.92 7.07
N LEU A 35 16.66 -11.51 7.07
CA LEU A 35 16.26 -10.11 7.00
C LEU A 35 16.76 -9.44 8.28
N GLN A 36 18.05 -9.11 8.32
CA GLN A 36 18.54 -8.21 9.34
C GLN A 36 17.98 -6.84 8.99
N ALA A 37 17.15 -6.30 9.89
CA ALA A 37 16.75 -4.91 9.81
C ALA A 37 18.03 -4.08 9.70
N ASN A 38 18.26 -3.44 8.56
CA ASN A 38 19.38 -2.52 8.42
C ASN A 38 19.00 -1.26 9.21
N PRO A 39 19.64 -1.00 10.37
CA PRO A 39 19.25 0.10 11.25
C PRO A 39 19.49 1.48 10.60
N GLU A 40 20.34 1.55 9.57
CA GLU A 40 20.59 2.78 8.81
C GLU A 40 19.56 2.99 7.70
N LYS A 41 18.84 1.95 7.30
CA LYS A 41 17.82 2.05 6.26
C LYS A 41 16.52 2.60 6.87
N LYS A 42 16.29 3.89 6.67
CA LYS A 42 15.02 4.53 7.01
C LYS A 42 13.90 3.97 6.12
N LEU A 43 12.89 3.35 6.73
CA LEU A 43 11.64 2.99 6.07
C LEU A 43 10.60 4.07 6.38
N ILE A 44 10.04 4.69 5.35
CA ILE A 44 8.95 5.65 5.47
C ILE A 44 7.67 4.95 5.04
N VAL A 45 6.68 4.93 5.91
CA VAL A 45 5.34 4.41 5.62
C VAL A 45 4.38 5.59 5.54
N VAL A 46 3.68 5.71 4.41
CA VAL A 46 2.68 6.77 4.19
C VAL A 46 1.31 6.11 4.10
N PHE A 47 0.38 6.56 4.94
CA PHE A 47 -1.00 6.10 4.90
C PHE A 47 -1.82 7.05 4.04
N ARG A 48 -2.44 6.50 2.99
CA ARG A 48 -3.31 7.23 2.07
C ARG A 48 -4.70 6.59 2.06
N ASN A 49 -5.73 7.39 2.28
CA ASN A 49 -7.13 6.97 2.15
C ASN A 49 -7.77 7.69 0.97
N ASP A 50 -8.24 6.90 0.02
CA ASP A 50 -8.97 7.38 -1.14
C ASP A 50 -10.47 7.35 -0.83
N ASP A 51 -11.21 8.30 -1.40
CA ASP A 51 -12.67 8.30 -1.40
C ASP A 51 -13.35 8.31 -0.03
N ILE A 52 -12.68 8.86 0.99
CA ILE A 52 -13.25 8.95 2.35
C ILE A 52 -14.60 9.69 2.37
N GLN A 53 -14.83 10.61 1.42
CA GLN A 53 -16.10 11.30 1.24
C GLN A 53 -17.30 10.37 1.00
N ASN A 54 -17.06 9.18 0.43
CA ASN A 54 -18.08 8.16 0.17
C ASN A 54 -18.49 7.40 1.45
N PHE A 55 -17.63 7.42 2.48
CA PHE A 55 -17.85 6.74 3.75
C PHE A 55 -18.16 7.72 4.90
N SER A 56 -18.39 8.98 4.57
CA SER A 56 -18.61 10.06 5.53
C SER A 56 -19.79 9.79 6.45
N GLY A 57 -19.53 9.80 7.77
CA GLY A 57 -20.50 9.52 8.81
C GLY A 57 -20.56 8.04 9.23
N SER A 58 -19.75 7.17 8.62
CA SER A 58 -19.68 5.77 9.02
C SER A 58 -18.94 5.59 10.35
N LYS A 59 -19.35 4.59 11.14
CA LYS A 59 -18.65 4.23 12.39
C LYS A 59 -17.20 3.81 12.14
N LEU A 60 -16.90 3.27 10.96
CA LEU A 60 -15.55 2.83 10.59
C LEU A 60 -14.63 4.03 10.34
N GLU A 61 -15.09 5.01 9.55
CA GLU A 61 -14.36 6.24 9.27
C GLU A 61 -13.98 6.98 10.56
N LEU A 62 -14.95 7.19 11.46
CA LEU A 62 -14.70 7.87 12.74
C LEU A 62 -13.69 7.12 13.62
N LYS A 63 -13.71 5.78 13.60
CA LYS A 63 -12.71 4.96 14.31
C LYS A 63 -11.32 5.11 13.69
N LEU A 64 -11.21 5.16 12.36
CA LEU A 64 -9.94 5.40 11.69
C LEU A 64 -9.38 6.76 12.07
N PHE A 65 -10.16 7.85 11.97
CA PHE A 65 -9.70 9.17 12.40
C PHE A 65 -9.17 9.16 13.84
N ARG A 66 -9.91 8.50 14.74
CA ARG A 66 -9.52 8.37 16.15
C ARG A 66 -8.20 7.62 16.32
N ILE A 67 -8.02 6.46 15.70
CA ILE A 67 -6.79 5.65 15.80
C ILE A 67 -5.57 6.47 15.40
N PHE A 68 -5.64 7.14 14.25
CA PHE A 68 -4.50 7.92 13.75
C PHE A 68 -4.22 9.15 14.61
N LYS A 69 -5.27 9.81 15.12
CA LYS A 69 -5.12 10.94 16.05
C LYS A 69 -4.49 10.51 17.39
N GLU A 70 -4.97 9.41 17.99
CA GLU A 70 -4.45 8.89 19.26
C GLU A 70 -2.99 8.44 19.16
N ASN A 71 -2.54 8.00 17.98
CA ASN A 71 -1.16 7.58 17.73
C ASN A 71 -0.27 8.68 17.13
N ASN A 72 -0.80 9.89 16.93
CA ASN A 72 -0.08 11.00 16.28
C ASN A 72 0.51 10.64 14.91
N ILE A 73 -0.25 9.87 14.11
CA ILE A 73 0.14 9.42 12.76
C ILE A 73 -0.59 10.28 11.73
N SER A 74 0.17 10.92 10.84
CA SER A 74 -0.37 11.70 9.72
C SER A 74 -0.93 10.80 8.61
N GLN A 75 -2.01 11.27 7.97
CA GLN A 75 -2.64 10.59 6.82
C GLN A 75 -2.80 11.54 5.63
N THR A 76 -2.63 11.01 4.42
CA THR A 76 -3.03 11.69 3.19
C THR A 76 -4.46 11.27 2.83
N TYR A 77 -5.37 12.23 2.69
CA TYR A 77 -6.74 12.00 2.23
C TYR A 77 -6.87 12.43 0.79
N ALA A 78 -7.11 11.48 -0.11
CA ALA A 78 -7.31 11.77 -1.51
C ALA A 78 -8.82 11.98 -1.76
N LEU A 79 -9.19 13.21 -2.10
CA LEU A 79 -10.59 13.63 -2.26
C LEU A 79 -10.94 13.86 -3.73
N VAL A 80 -12.17 13.51 -4.11
CA VAL A 80 -12.75 13.79 -5.43
C VAL A 80 -13.77 14.93 -5.29
N PRO A 81 -13.43 16.16 -5.68
CA PRO A 81 -14.25 17.32 -5.35
C PRO A 81 -15.63 17.35 -6.02
N PHE A 82 -15.76 16.71 -7.19
CA PHE A 82 -16.97 16.80 -8.01
C PHE A 82 -17.77 15.49 -8.14
N GLU A 83 -17.32 14.40 -7.52
CA GLU A 83 -18.11 13.16 -7.44
C GLU A 83 -19.28 13.33 -6.46
N ILE A 84 -19.02 13.97 -5.32
CA ILE A 84 -20.00 14.32 -4.30
C ILE A 84 -19.76 15.76 -3.91
N ASN A 85 -20.82 16.53 -3.63
CA ASN A 85 -20.68 17.89 -3.11
C ASN A 85 -20.02 17.85 -1.72
N LEU A 86 -18.67 17.94 -1.66
CA LEU A 86 -17.90 17.88 -0.43
C LEU A 86 -18.34 18.92 0.60
N LEU A 87 -18.87 20.06 0.14
CA LEU A 87 -19.38 21.12 1.01
C LEU A 87 -20.61 20.69 1.82
N GLU A 88 -21.35 19.70 1.34
CA GLU A 88 -22.49 19.11 2.07
C GLU A 88 -22.02 18.15 3.17
N LYS A 89 -20.77 17.65 3.11
CA LYS A 89 -20.17 16.76 4.11
C LYS A 89 -19.54 17.54 5.27
N ARG A 90 -20.35 18.35 5.97
CA ARG A 90 -19.90 19.28 7.02
C ARG A 90 -19.05 18.63 8.12
N GLU A 91 -19.46 17.45 8.60
CA GLU A 91 -18.73 16.75 9.68
C GLU A 91 -17.35 16.26 9.23
N LEU A 92 -17.25 15.65 8.05
CA LEU A 92 -15.96 15.28 7.46
C LEU A 92 -15.06 16.51 7.29
N MET A 93 -15.60 17.60 6.74
CA MET A 93 -14.84 18.85 6.57
C MET A 93 -14.36 19.43 7.89
N LYS A 94 -15.16 19.30 8.97
CA LYS A 94 -14.76 19.73 10.31
C LYS A 94 -13.59 18.90 10.83
N ILE A 95 -13.67 17.57 10.72
CA ILE A 95 -12.60 16.65 11.16
C ILE A 95 -11.32 16.88 10.35
N LEU A 96 -11.41 16.96 9.02
CA LEU A 96 -10.23 17.19 8.17
C LEU A 96 -9.58 18.54 8.47
N LYS A 97 -10.37 19.61 8.68
CA LYS A 97 -9.83 20.93 9.07
C LYS A 97 -9.13 20.88 10.42
N GLU A 98 -9.67 20.15 11.39
CA GLU A 98 -9.03 19.95 12.68
C GLU A 98 -7.70 19.20 12.51
N HIS A 99 -7.69 18.07 11.80
CA HIS A 99 -6.50 17.26 11.59
C HIS A 99 -5.42 18.01 10.79
N LEU A 100 -5.81 18.83 9.81
CA LEU A 100 -4.87 19.69 9.06
C LEU A 100 -4.16 20.67 10.00
N LYS A 101 -4.89 21.33 10.91
CA LYS A 101 -4.31 22.25 11.89
C LYS A 101 -3.35 21.55 12.85
N LEU A 102 -3.59 20.28 13.13
CA LEU A 102 -2.75 19.45 14.01
C LEU A 102 -1.56 18.81 13.28
N GLY A 103 -1.42 18.98 11.96
CA GLY A 103 -0.39 18.30 11.17
C GLY A 103 -0.65 16.78 10.98
N LEU A 104 -1.88 16.33 11.23
CA LEU A 104 -2.30 14.92 11.12
C LEU A 104 -2.95 14.58 9.78
N ALA A 105 -3.12 15.57 8.90
CA ALA A 105 -3.72 15.40 7.59
C ALA A 105 -2.93 16.11 6.51
N GLU A 106 -2.85 15.49 5.34
CA GLU A 106 -2.52 16.08 4.05
C GLU A 106 -3.72 15.83 3.11
N ILE A 107 -4.08 16.81 2.28
CA ILE A 107 -5.15 16.63 1.28
C ILE A 107 -4.53 16.47 -0.10
N ALA A 108 -4.88 15.39 -0.78
CA ALA A 108 -4.51 15.11 -2.16
C ALA A 108 -5.74 15.20 -3.07
N LEU A 109 -5.52 15.64 -4.31
CA LEU A 109 -6.55 15.59 -5.34
C LEU A 109 -6.61 14.17 -5.92
N HIS A 110 -7.77 13.51 -5.82
CA HIS A 110 -7.99 12.18 -6.37
C HIS A 110 -8.72 12.23 -7.72
N GLY A 111 -8.28 13.13 -8.60
CA GLY A 111 -8.97 13.38 -9.86
C GLY A 111 -10.10 14.41 -9.76
N TYR A 112 -10.91 14.50 -10.80
CA TYR A 112 -11.95 15.52 -10.96
C TYR A 112 -13.30 14.98 -10.48
N ALA A 113 -13.83 13.97 -11.15
CA ALA A 113 -15.19 13.48 -10.89
C ALA A 113 -15.33 11.95 -10.96
N HIS A 114 -14.21 11.21 -10.93
CA HIS A 114 -14.21 9.74 -11.04
C HIS A 114 -15.01 9.20 -12.24
N GLN A 115 -14.97 9.94 -13.37
CA GLN A 115 -15.70 9.55 -14.57
C GLN A 115 -15.04 8.33 -15.22
N ASP A 116 -15.72 7.18 -15.16
CA ASP A 116 -15.35 6.02 -15.97
C ASP A 116 -15.83 6.23 -17.41
N LEU A 117 -14.87 6.50 -18.30
CA LEU A 117 -15.11 6.62 -19.74
C LEU A 117 -14.69 5.34 -20.50
N GLY A 118 -14.69 4.19 -19.83
CA GLY A 118 -14.15 2.94 -20.38
C GLY A 118 -12.63 3.00 -20.57
N LYS A 119 -11.95 3.87 -19.83
CA LYS A 119 -10.51 4.11 -19.91
C LYS A 119 -9.90 4.05 -18.52
N ARG A 120 -8.64 3.58 -18.44
CA ARG A 120 -7.90 3.41 -17.19
C ARG A 120 -7.79 4.68 -16.32
N THR A 121 -7.90 5.87 -16.91
CA THR A 121 -7.87 7.15 -16.17
C THR A 121 -8.88 8.11 -16.79
N GLU A 122 -9.51 8.96 -15.97
CA GLU A 122 -10.49 9.96 -16.41
C GLU A 122 -9.94 11.00 -17.42
N PHE A 123 -8.62 11.12 -17.50
CA PHE A 123 -7.90 12.06 -18.38
C PHE A 123 -7.45 11.44 -19.70
N LEU A 124 -7.46 10.11 -19.82
CA LEU A 124 -6.86 9.42 -20.96
C LEU A 124 -7.60 9.76 -22.26
N GLY A 125 -6.86 10.26 -23.25
CA GLY A 125 -7.39 10.66 -24.55
C GLY A 125 -8.23 11.95 -24.55
N ARG A 126 -8.14 12.78 -23.50
CA ARG A 126 -8.62 14.16 -23.54
C ARG A 126 -7.49 15.10 -23.99
N PRO A 127 -7.79 16.23 -24.66
CA PRO A 127 -6.80 17.26 -24.94
C PRO A 127 -6.12 17.78 -23.66
N LEU A 128 -4.82 18.08 -23.72
CA LEU A 128 -4.04 18.53 -22.57
C LEU A 128 -4.66 19.75 -21.86
N ALA A 129 -5.17 20.72 -22.63
CA ALA A 129 -5.83 21.90 -22.10
C ALA A 129 -7.06 21.56 -21.24
N GLU A 130 -7.81 20.53 -21.62
CA GLU A 130 -8.99 20.06 -20.88
C GLU A 130 -8.57 19.36 -19.58
N GLN A 131 -7.54 18.51 -19.63
CA GLN A 131 -6.98 17.87 -18.45
C GLN A 131 -6.49 18.92 -17.44
N PHE A 132 -5.74 19.91 -17.92
CA PHE A 132 -5.22 20.99 -17.08
C PHE A 132 -6.33 21.83 -16.46
N LYS A 133 -7.38 22.17 -17.24
CA LYS A 133 -8.55 22.90 -16.74
C LYS A 133 -9.21 22.13 -15.59
N LYS A 134 -9.44 20.83 -15.76
CA LYS A 134 -10.04 19.97 -14.72
C LYS A 134 -9.18 19.87 -13.46
N ILE A 135 -7.87 19.64 -13.61
CA ILE A 135 -6.94 19.61 -12.48
C ILE A 135 -6.94 20.95 -11.73
N LYS A 136 -6.91 22.07 -12.45
CA LYS A 136 -6.92 23.42 -11.85
C LYS A 136 -8.19 23.66 -11.03
N VAL A 137 -9.34 23.27 -11.57
CA VAL A 137 -10.64 23.41 -10.90
C VAL A 137 -10.78 22.47 -9.70
N GLY A 138 -10.19 21.27 -9.74
CA GLY A 138 -10.16 20.37 -8.58
C GLY A 138 -9.22 20.81 -7.44
N LYS A 139 -8.22 21.64 -7.74
CA LYS A 139 -7.29 22.17 -6.73
C LYS A 139 -7.81 23.41 -5.98
N SER A 140 -8.75 24.14 -6.56
CA SER A 140 -9.33 25.38 -6.01
C SER A 140 -10.49 25.10 -5.09
#